data_AF-A0AA96TSV7-F1
#
_entry.id   AF-A0AA96TSV7-F1
#
_cell.length_a   1.000
_cell.length_b   1.000
_cell.length_c   1.000
_cell.angle_alpha   90.00
_cell.angle_beta   90.00
_cell.angle_gamma   90.00
#
_symmetry.space_group_name_H-M   'P 1'
#
loop_
_entity.id
_entity.type
_entity.pdbx_description
1 polymer ?
#
loop_
_entity_poly.entity_id
_entity_poly.type
_entity_poly.pdbx_seq_one_letter_code
_entity_poly.pdbx_strand_id
1 'polypeptide(L)'
;MAKIETAERPAPGRPTEDRIFVLPNAVVVLDGVTSRRPPDRNGGWYASVLGAELTELLTSDGDLADLLATAITRVTTRYDLTPGDAPSSTIAIARWTDTTLDTLVLADSPIVAFGATTTVIADTRLADLRGIATPITDWKNREGGYWVAEADPGAAHQAVRSNLPRAGIGTVIMATDGVSCGVDDYRIFPDWNAVLEIITTRGPEAVLDDVRAAELSDPDHKRWPRYKTHDDQALAVIRLEN
;
A
#
# COMPACT_ATOMS: atom_id res chain seq x y z
N MET A 1 -19.03 -11.20 10.61
CA MET A 1 -18.07 -10.13 11.01
C MET A 1 -16.86 -10.27 10.09
N ALA A 2 -16.20 -9.19 9.66
CA ALA A 2 -15.06 -9.37 8.77
C ALA A 2 -13.92 -10.12 9.50
N LYS A 3 -13.32 -11.12 8.85
CA LYS A 3 -12.11 -11.78 9.34
C LYS A 3 -10.92 -11.16 8.63
N ILE A 4 -9.91 -10.73 9.40
CA ILE A 4 -8.74 -10.04 8.87
C ILE A 4 -7.51 -10.84 9.24
N GLU A 5 -6.68 -11.13 8.24
CA GLU A 5 -5.40 -11.84 8.37
C GLU A 5 -4.31 -10.97 7.77
N THR A 6 -3.18 -10.83 8.46
CA THR A 6 -2.04 -10.04 7.98
C THR A 6 -0.80 -10.90 7.92
N ALA A 7 0.11 -10.56 7.02
CA ALA A 7 1.46 -11.11 6.98
C ALA A 7 2.44 -9.96 6.70
N GLU A 8 3.51 -9.91 7.47
CA GLU A 8 4.52 -8.84 7.39
C GLU A 8 5.92 -9.45 7.47
N ARG A 9 6.82 -8.98 6.61
CA ARG A 9 8.22 -9.43 6.61
C ARG A 9 9.17 -8.29 6.29
N PRO A 10 10.02 -7.87 7.25
CA PRO A 10 10.99 -6.81 7.00
C PRO A 10 12.08 -7.25 6.01
N ALA A 11 12.63 -6.30 5.28
CA ALA A 11 13.91 -6.43 4.62
C ALA A 11 15.01 -6.74 5.66
N PRO A 12 15.96 -7.64 5.37
CA PRO A 12 16.98 -8.01 6.35
C PRO A 12 17.87 -6.81 6.73
N GLY A 13 18.18 -6.68 8.03
CA GLY A 13 19.15 -5.70 8.53
C GLY A 13 18.59 -4.30 8.81
N ARG A 14 17.28 -4.08 8.67
CA ARG A 14 16.61 -2.83 9.08
C ARG A 14 15.21 -3.10 9.67
N PRO A 15 14.65 -2.18 10.48
CA PRO A 15 13.23 -2.21 10.82
C PRO A 15 12.36 -2.01 9.58
N THR A 16 11.16 -2.61 9.56
CA THR A 16 10.19 -2.41 8.48
C THR A 16 9.74 -0.95 8.39
N GLU A 17 9.59 -0.44 7.17
CA GLU A 17 8.90 0.82 6.90
C GLU A 17 7.41 0.65 6.56
N ASP A 18 6.93 -0.59 6.42
CA ASP A 18 5.53 -0.92 6.19
C ASP A 18 4.71 -0.92 7.49
N ARG A 19 3.44 -0.51 7.42
CA ARG A 19 2.48 -0.57 8.54
C ARG A 19 1.11 -1.03 8.06
N ILE A 20 0.50 -1.93 8.84
CA ILE A 20 -0.92 -2.30 8.68
C ILE A 20 -1.69 -1.85 9.93
N PHE A 21 -2.80 -1.14 9.73
CA PHE A 21 -3.74 -0.78 10.78
C PHE A 21 -5.08 -1.45 10.52
N VAL A 22 -5.59 -2.14 11.54
CA VAL A 22 -6.86 -2.88 11.49
C VAL A 22 -7.89 -2.20 12.39
N LEU A 23 -9.02 -1.83 11.80
CA LEU A 23 -10.20 -1.28 12.48
C LEU A 23 -11.38 -2.26 12.32
N PRO A 24 -12.47 -2.09 13.09
CA PRO A 24 -13.66 -2.94 12.96
C PRO A 24 -14.27 -2.98 11.56
N ASN A 25 -14.15 -1.87 10.80
CA ASN A 25 -14.74 -1.70 9.48
C ASN A 25 -13.77 -1.12 8.44
N ALA A 26 -12.47 -1.11 8.72
CA ALA A 26 -11.46 -0.64 7.78
C ALA A 26 -10.11 -1.32 7.99
N VAL A 27 -9.31 -1.36 6.92
CA VAL A 27 -7.88 -1.69 6.98
C VAL A 27 -7.11 -0.60 6.22
N VAL A 28 -5.97 -0.21 6.77
CA VAL A 28 -5.01 0.70 6.13
C VAL A 28 -3.69 -0.03 5.98
N VAL A 29 -3.11 -0.02 4.78
CA VAL A 29 -1.75 -0.49 4.50
C VAL A 29 -0.94 0.71 4.01
N LEU A 30 0.23 0.90 4.61
CA LEU A 30 1.16 1.98 4.31
C LEU A 30 2.54 1.37 4.05
N ASP A 31 3.19 1.74 2.96
CA ASP A 31 4.62 1.47 2.73
C ASP A 31 5.40 2.78 2.77
N GLY A 32 6.26 2.89 3.78
CA GLY A 32 7.11 4.04 3.99
C GLY A 32 8.26 4.11 2.98
N VAL A 33 8.29 5.17 2.19
CA VAL A 33 9.32 5.35 1.14
C VAL A 33 10.70 5.52 1.77
N THR A 34 11.58 4.54 1.54
CA THR A 34 12.97 4.60 1.98
C THR A 34 13.68 5.83 1.42
N SER A 35 14.27 6.64 2.30
CA SER A 35 15.02 7.84 1.92
C SER A 35 16.31 7.98 2.73
N ARG A 36 17.23 8.84 2.29
CA ARG A 36 18.49 9.13 3.02
C ARG A 36 18.30 10.00 4.27
N ARG A 37 17.06 10.15 4.74
CA ARG A 37 16.73 10.98 5.91
C ARG A 37 17.27 10.34 7.20
N PRO A 38 17.44 11.13 8.28
CA PRO A 38 17.80 10.62 9.59
C PRO A 38 16.87 9.46 10.03
N PRO A 39 17.40 8.44 10.74
CA PRO A 39 16.64 7.24 11.09
C PRO A 39 15.36 7.51 11.91
N ASP A 40 15.32 8.62 12.64
CA ASP A 40 14.22 9.02 13.52
C ASP A 40 13.06 9.73 12.78
N ARG A 41 13.22 10.05 11.49
CA ARG A 41 12.18 10.64 10.61
C ARG A 41 12.19 10.00 9.22
N ASN A 42 12.31 8.68 9.16
CA ASN A 42 12.28 7.90 7.93
C ASN A 42 10.83 7.62 7.45
N GLY A 43 10.69 6.82 6.38
CA GLY A 43 9.38 6.45 5.82
C GLY A 43 8.55 5.67 6.82
N GLY A 44 9.16 4.72 7.55
CA GLY A 44 8.48 3.94 8.58
C GLY A 44 7.94 4.76 9.74
N TRP A 45 8.66 5.81 10.17
CA TRP A 45 8.16 6.77 11.14
C TRP A 45 6.93 7.50 10.61
N TYR A 46 6.99 8.01 9.37
CA TYR A 46 5.88 8.74 8.76
C TYR A 46 4.64 7.86 8.57
N ALA A 47 4.81 6.63 8.06
CA ALA A 47 3.74 5.63 7.96
C ALA A 47 3.09 5.34 9.33
N SER A 48 3.90 5.27 10.40
CA SER A 48 3.39 5.04 11.76
C SER A 48 2.52 6.21 12.25
N VAL A 49 2.99 7.45 12.13
CA VAL A 49 2.25 8.62 12.65
C VAL A 49 1.04 8.97 11.79
N LEU A 50 1.12 8.78 10.46
CA LEU A 50 0.00 9.00 9.57
C LEU A 50 -1.09 7.96 9.74
N GLY A 51 -0.72 6.69 9.86
CA GLY A 51 -1.67 5.62 10.14
C GLY A 51 -2.40 5.80 11.47
N ALA A 52 -1.70 6.28 12.51
CA ALA A 52 -2.35 6.61 13.78
C ALA A 52 -3.43 7.70 13.62
N GLU A 53 -3.14 8.81 12.94
CA GLU A 53 -4.14 9.86 12.66
C GLU A 53 -5.32 9.32 11.81
N LEU A 54 -5.05 8.46 10.83
CA LEU A 54 -6.10 7.81 10.02
C LEU A 54 -6.99 6.91 10.87
N THR A 55 -6.45 6.16 11.83
CA THR A 55 -7.27 5.28 12.69
C THR A 55 -8.28 6.06 13.52
N GLU A 56 -7.95 7.28 13.96
CA GLU A 56 -8.90 8.15 14.65
C GLU A 56 -10.00 8.65 13.71
N LEU A 57 -9.61 9.09 12.50
CA LEU A 57 -10.50 9.71 11.53
C LEU A 57 -11.45 8.72 10.87
N LEU A 58 -11.01 7.49 10.59
CA LEU A 58 -11.81 6.44 9.95
C LEU A 58 -12.95 5.88 10.84
N THR A 59 -13.05 6.33 12.09
CA THR A 59 -14.22 6.06 12.95
C THR A 59 -15.46 6.86 12.56
N SER A 60 -15.28 7.91 11.74
CA SER A 60 -16.35 8.76 11.24
C SER A 60 -16.72 8.42 9.80
N ASP A 61 -17.97 8.69 9.44
CA ASP A 61 -18.38 8.74 8.04
C ASP A 61 -17.73 9.95 7.36
N GLY A 62 -17.31 9.79 6.10
CA GLY A 62 -16.67 10.86 5.34
C GLY A 62 -15.91 10.35 4.12
N ASP A 63 -15.59 11.22 3.18
CA ASP A 63 -14.81 10.85 2.00
C ASP A 63 -13.38 10.46 2.39
N LEU A 64 -12.87 9.33 1.86
CA LEU A 64 -11.55 8.82 2.23
C LEU A 64 -10.41 9.80 1.86
N ALA A 65 -10.54 10.57 0.77
CA ALA A 65 -9.54 11.56 0.40
C ALA A 65 -9.56 12.76 1.36
N ASP A 66 -10.74 13.23 1.78
CA ASP A 66 -10.86 14.32 2.75
C ASP A 66 -10.28 13.93 4.11
N LEU A 67 -10.55 12.69 4.55
CA LEU A 67 -9.99 12.13 5.78
C LEU A 67 -8.46 12.00 5.68
N LEU A 68 -7.93 11.52 4.55
CA LEU A 68 -6.49 11.45 4.33
C LEU A 68 -5.83 12.84 4.26
N ALA A 69 -6.42 13.81 3.58
CA ALA A 69 -5.93 15.19 3.53
C ALA A 69 -5.88 15.80 4.94
N THR A 70 -6.89 15.50 5.77
CA THR A 70 -6.93 15.92 7.17
C THR A 70 -5.80 15.26 7.98
N ALA A 71 -5.59 13.95 7.82
CA ALA A 71 -4.52 13.22 8.49
C ALA A 71 -3.13 13.79 8.12
N ILE A 72 -2.88 14.02 6.82
CA ILE A 72 -1.65 14.64 6.33
C ILE A 72 -1.47 16.03 6.96
N THR A 73 -2.51 16.86 6.95
CA THR A 73 -2.46 18.21 7.54
C THR A 73 -2.08 18.18 9.03
N ARG A 74 -2.64 17.24 9.80
CA ARG A 74 -2.34 17.07 11.22
C ARG A 74 -0.90 16.62 11.44
N VAL A 75 -0.42 15.62 10.72
CA VAL A 75 0.97 15.14 10.81
C VAL A 75 1.94 16.26 10.42
N THR A 76 1.70 16.93 9.29
CA THR A 76 2.53 18.04 8.80
C THR A 76 2.64 19.15 9.84
N THR A 77 1.51 19.58 10.41
CA THR A 77 1.48 20.64 11.43
C THR A 77 2.16 20.20 12.72
N ARG A 78 1.89 18.98 13.18
CA ARG A 78 2.40 18.47 14.46
C ARG A 78 3.91 18.29 14.48
N TYR A 79 4.49 17.91 13.35
CA TYR A 79 5.92 17.58 13.26
C TYR A 79 6.73 18.58 12.42
N ASP A 80 6.11 19.70 12.02
CA ASP A 80 6.72 20.78 11.24
C ASP A 80 7.37 20.26 9.94
N LEU A 81 6.59 19.55 9.13
CA LEU A 81 7.05 18.95 7.88
C LEU A 81 6.91 19.93 6.72
N THR A 82 7.87 19.92 5.80
CA THR A 82 7.88 20.79 4.62
C THR A 82 7.60 19.99 3.34
N PRO A 83 6.61 20.38 2.50
CA PRO A 83 6.37 19.76 1.20
C PRO A 83 7.62 19.69 0.33
N GLY A 84 7.84 18.54 -0.32
CA GLY A 84 9.04 18.25 -1.10
C GLY A 84 10.24 17.81 -0.26
N ASP A 85 10.30 18.22 1.01
CA ASP A 85 11.36 17.87 1.97
C ASP A 85 10.84 17.13 3.22
N ALA A 86 9.88 16.22 3.03
CA ALA A 86 9.39 15.35 4.09
C ALA A 86 9.57 13.86 3.76
N PRO A 87 9.55 12.97 4.77
CA PRO A 87 9.34 11.54 4.53
C PRO A 87 7.95 11.32 3.93
N SER A 88 7.77 10.20 3.24
CA SER A 88 6.53 9.88 2.53
C SER A 88 6.16 8.41 2.68
N SER A 89 4.91 8.09 2.36
CA SER A 89 4.38 6.73 2.35
C SER A 89 3.39 6.55 1.20
N THR A 90 3.39 5.37 0.58
CA THR A 90 2.22 4.91 -0.18
C THR A 90 1.05 4.69 0.78
N ILE A 91 -0.18 4.63 0.24
CA ILE A 91 -1.38 4.35 1.04
C ILE A 91 -2.36 3.48 0.26
N ALA A 92 -2.85 2.45 0.92
CA ALA A 92 -4.07 1.72 0.56
C ALA A 92 -5.04 1.75 1.75
N ILE A 93 -6.29 2.16 1.52
CA ILE A 93 -7.37 2.12 2.51
C ILE A 93 -8.53 1.33 1.92
N ALA A 94 -9.03 0.35 2.67
CA ALA A 94 -10.29 -0.31 2.38
C ALA A 94 -11.23 -0.15 3.58
N ARG A 95 -12.35 0.55 3.41
CA ARG A 95 -13.38 0.76 4.45
C ARG A 95 -14.70 0.21 3.96
N TRP A 96 -15.39 -0.57 4.78
CA TRP A 96 -16.66 -1.17 4.40
C TRP A 96 -17.81 -0.77 5.32
N THR A 97 -19.01 -0.76 4.74
CA THR A 97 -20.29 -0.72 5.45
C THR A 97 -21.03 -2.02 5.19
N ASP A 98 -22.31 -2.10 5.52
CA ASP A 98 -23.14 -3.25 5.15
C ASP A 98 -23.41 -3.33 3.64
N THR A 99 -23.27 -2.22 2.91
CA THR A 99 -23.66 -2.14 1.49
C THR A 99 -22.51 -1.76 0.55
N THR A 100 -21.45 -1.13 1.05
CA THR A 100 -20.35 -0.60 0.24
C THR A 100 -18.97 -1.04 0.74
N LEU A 101 -18.03 -1.08 -0.20
CA LEU A 101 -16.59 -1.11 0.03
C LEU A 101 -15.98 0.13 -0.63
N ASP A 102 -15.59 1.11 0.18
CA ASP A 102 -14.84 2.28 -0.26
C ASP A 102 -13.34 1.92 -0.28
N THR A 103 -12.67 2.24 -1.38
CA THR A 103 -11.22 2.03 -1.51
C THR A 103 -10.51 3.32 -1.90
N LEU A 104 -9.31 3.51 -1.37
CA LEU A 104 -8.39 4.58 -1.77
C LEU A 104 -6.99 4.00 -1.93
N VAL A 105 -6.36 4.25 -3.08
CA VAL A 105 -4.97 3.89 -3.38
C VAL A 105 -4.22 5.14 -3.81
N LEU A 106 -3.09 5.42 -3.16
CA LEU A 106 -2.18 6.50 -3.49
C LEU A 106 -0.76 5.92 -3.59
N ALA A 107 -0.16 6.03 -4.78
CA ALA A 107 1.03 5.29 -5.19
C ALA A 107 0.81 3.77 -5.30
N ASP A 108 1.88 2.99 -5.28
CA ASP A 108 1.95 1.61 -5.80
C ASP A 108 1.63 0.52 -4.77
N SER A 109 0.70 0.75 -3.85
CA SER A 109 0.15 -0.29 -2.96
C SER A 109 -1.27 -0.67 -3.36
N PRO A 110 -1.47 -1.74 -4.15
CA PRO A 110 -2.77 -2.06 -4.73
C PRO A 110 -3.77 -2.66 -3.73
N ILE A 111 -5.05 -2.51 -4.06
CA ILE A 111 -6.18 -3.21 -3.44
C ILE A 111 -6.85 -4.09 -4.49
N VAL A 112 -7.16 -5.34 -4.15
CA VAL A 112 -7.82 -6.29 -5.04
C VAL A 112 -9.07 -6.84 -4.38
N ALA A 113 -10.22 -6.60 -4.99
CA ALA A 113 -11.51 -7.13 -4.53
C ALA A 113 -11.94 -8.33 -5.38
N PHE A 114 -12.28 -9.42 -4.70
CA PHE A 114 -12.70 -10.68 -5.32
C PHE A 114 -14.21 -10.87 -5.13
N GLY A 115 -14.95 -10.62 -6.20
CA GLY A 115 -16.38 -10.92 -6.29
C GLY A 115 -16.71 -11.79 -7.50
N ALA A 116 -17.81 -11.49 -8.21
CA ALA A 116 -18.13 -12.17 -9.47
C ALA A 116 -17.01 -12.04 -10.51
N THR A 117 -16.29 -10.93 -10.45
CA THR A 117 -15.03 -10.69 -11.17
C THR A 117 -13.99 -10.14 -10.19
N THR A 118 -12.72 -10.34 -10.52
CA THR A 118 -11.59 -9.74 -9.78
C THR A 118 -11.40 -8.31 -10.24
N THR A 119 -11.44 -7.37 -9.29
CA THR A 119 -11.25 -5.93 -9.54
C THR A 119 -9.96 -5.49 -8.88
N VAL A 120 -9.01 -4.98 -9.66
CA VAL A 120 -7.74 -4.43 -9.18
C VAL A 120 -7.84 -2.91 -9.16
N ILE A 121 -7.64 -2.32 -7.98
CA ILE A 121 -7.53 -0.88 -7.75
C ILE A 121 -6.05 -0.60 -7.51
N ALA A 122 -5.42 0.08 -8.47
CA ALA A 122 -4.00 0.41 -8.42
C ALA A 122 -3.75 1.80 -9.02
N ASP A 123 -2.73 2.48 -8.52
CA ASP A 123 -2.22 3.71 -9.12
C ASP A 123 -0.95 3.40 -9.91
N THR A 124 -1.04 3.46 -11.24
CA THR A 124 0.06 3.08 -12.14
C THR A 124 1.02 4.24 -12.43
N ARG A 125 0.71 5.47 -12.00
CA ARG A 125 1.45 6.67 -12.42
C ARG A 125 2.94 6.59 -12.09
N LEU A 126 3.31 6.00 -10.94
CA LEU A 126 4.71 5.79 -10.60
C LEU A 126 5.38 4.76 -11.52
N ALA A 127 4.71 3.64 -11.78
CA ALA A 127 5.20 2.59 -12.68
C ALA A 127 5.36 3.11 -14.12
N ASP A 128 4.40 3.89 -14.61
CA ASP A 128 4.40 4.48 -15.96
C ASP A 128 5.58 5.45 -16.20
N LEU A 129 6.16 6.01 -15.12
CA LEU A 129 7.33 6.90 -15.20
C LEU A 129 8.67 6.16 -15.10
N ARG A 130 8.68 4.89 -14.68
CA ARG A 130 9.92 4.11 -14.52
C ARG A 130 10.62 3.96 -15.89
N GLY A 131 11.89 4.36 -15.96
CA GLY A 131 12.69 4.31 -17.19
C GLY A 131 12.49 5.50 -18.15
N ILE A 132 11.55 6.40 -17.86
CA ILE A 132 11.29 7.62 -18.65
C ILE A 132 11.77 8.87 -17.89
N ALA A 133 11.42 8.98 -16.61
CA ALA A 133 11.77 10.11 -15.76
C ALA A 133 13.05 9.82 -14.95
N THR A 134 14.04 10.73 -14.99
CA THR A 134 15.27 10.60 -14.21
C THR A 134 15.80 11.97 -13.75
N PRO A 135 15.96 12.22 -12.43
CA PRO A 135 15.53 11.34 -11.34
C PRO A 135 14.00 11.34 -11.21
N ILE A 136 13.42 10.17 -10.93
CA ILE A 136 11.96 10.03 -10.80
C ILE A 136 11.39 10.93 -9.68
N THR A 137 12.18 11.22 -8.65
CA THR A 137 11.81 12.09 -7.52
C THR A 137 11.47 13.51 -7.93
N ASP A 138 11.96 13.98 -9.10
CA ASP A 138 11.59 15.26 -9.67
C ASP A 138 10.14 15.28 -10.18
N TRP A 139 9.43 14.15 -10.12
CA TRP A 139 8.02 14.03 -10.52
C TRP A 139 7.11 13.68 -9.34
N LYS A 140 7.63 13.71 -8.11
CA LYS A 140 6.85 13.51 -6.88
C LYS A 140 5.88 14.67 -6.65
N ASN A 141 4.63 14.35 -6.32
CA ASN A 141 3.56 15.28 -5.92
C ASN A 141 3.42 16.49 -6.84
N ARG A 142 3.33 16.24 -8.14
CA ARG A 142 3.04 17.26 -9.14
C ARG A 142 2.21 16.70 -10.28
N GLU A 143 1.54 17.62 -10.98
CA GLU A 143 0.77 17.29 -12.18
C GLU A 143 1.65 16.62 -13.25
N GLY A 144 1.11 15.59 -13.91
CA GLY A 144 1.84 14.75 -14.86
C GLY A 144 2.93 13.86 -14.25
N GLY A 145 3.09 13.89 -12.92
CA GLY A 145 3.98 13.03 -12.16
C GLY A 145 3.25 11.89 -11.47
N TYR A 146 3.78 11.48 -10.32
CA TYR A 146 3.13 10.53 -9.42
C TYR A 146 2.83 11.19 -8.08
N TRP A 147 1.90 10.59 -7.33
CA TRP A 147 1.43 11.13 -6.06
C TRP A 147 1.68 10.15 -4.93
N VAL A 148 2.09 10.67 -3.78
CA VAL A 148 2.42 9.91 -2.58
C VAL A 148 2.07 10.73 -1.35
N ALA A 149 1.69 10.09 -0.24
CA ALA A 149 1.42 10.83 0.98
C ALA A 149 2.74 11.38 1.55
N GLU A 150 2.83 12.70 1.65
CA GLU A 150 4.00 13.43 2.15
C GLU A 150 3.51 14.63 2.97
N ALA A 151 4.11 15.82 2.87
CA ALA A 151 3.67 16.97 3.65
C ALA A 151 2.60 17.82 2.94
N ASP A 152 2.32 17.57 1.66
CA ASP A 152 1.24 18.23 0.90
C ASP A 152 -0.09 17.45 1.04
N PRO A 153 -1.10 17.97 1.75
CA PRO A 153 -2.40 17.32 1.87
C PRO A 153 -3.16 17.23 0.53
N GLY A 154 -2.82 18.06 -0.45
CA GLY A 154 -3.42 18.03 -1.79
C GLY A 154 -3.22 16.69 -2.50
N ALA A 155 -2.15 15.95 -2.17
CA ALA A 155 -1.88 14.63 -2.73
C ALA A 155 -2.99 13.61 -2.44
N ALA A 156 -3.72 13.75 -1.33
CA ALA A 156 -4.81 12.85 -0.98
C ALA A 156 -5.93 12.82 -2.02
N HIS A 157 -6.25 13.97 -2.62
CA HIS A 157 -7.31 14.09 -3.63
C HIS A 157 -6.92 13.55 -5.00
N GLN A 158 -5.65 13.18 -5.16
CA GLN A 158 -5.11 12.58 -6.38
C GLN A 158 -5.19 11.06 -6.34
N ALA A 159 -5.59 10.47 -5.22
CA ALA A 159 -5.70 9.03 -5.06
C ALA A 159 -6.70 8.39 -6.04
N VAL A 160 -6.39 7.18 -6.48
CA VAL A 160 -7.34 6.32 -7.22
C VAL A 160 -8.35 5.78 -6.22
N ARG A 161 -9.62 6.09 -6.43
CA ARG A 161 -10.72 5.74 -5.51
C ARG A 161 -11.77 4.90 -6.21
N SER A 162 -12.41 4.01 -5.45
CA SER A 162 -13.57 3.27 -5.91
C SER A 162 -14.60 3.11 -4.79
N ASN A 163 -15.86 3.01 -5.16
CA ASN A 163 -16.96 2.63 -4.27
C ASN A 163 -17.62 1.42 -4.91
N LEU A 164 -17.36 0.25 -4.35
CA LEU A 164 -17.87 -1.02 -4.86
C LEU A 164 -19.08 -1.47 -4.04
N PRO A 165 -20.11 -2.07 -4.68
CA PRO A 165 -21.13 -2.79 -3.93
C PRO A 165 -20.48 -3.90 -3.11
N ARG A 166 -20.73 -3.95 -1.80
CA ARG A 166 -20.21 -5.02 -0.94
C ARG A 166 -20.80 -6.38 -1.30
N ALA A 167 -22.05 -6.40 -1.76
CA ALA A 167 -22.76 -7.61 -2.14
C ALA A 167 -21.95 -8.41 -3.17
N GLY A 168 -21.57 -9.63 -2.80
CA GLY A 168 -20.82 -10.54 -3.65
C GLY A 168 -19.29 -10.40 -3.59
N ILE A 169 -18.73 -9.43 -2.86
CA ILE A 169 -17.29 -9.37 -2.57
C ILE A 169 -17.01 -10.28 -1.37
N GLY A 170 -16.33 -11.41 -1.60
CA GLY A 170 -16.00 -12.36 -0.54
C GLY A 170 -14.63 -12.11 0.10
N THR A 171 -13.68 -11.57 -0.65
CA THR A 171 -12.32 -11.31 -0.16
C THR A 171 -11.76 -10.03 -0.75
N VAL A 172 -10.97 -9.32 0.03
CA VAL A 172 -10.16 -8.17 -0.41
C VAL A 172 -8.71 -8.44 0.01
N ILE A 173 -7.77 -8.21 -0.91
CA ILE A 173 -6.33 -8.25 -0.64
C ILE A 173 -5.78 -6.83 -0.76
N MET A 174 -4.90 -6.44 0.14
CA MET A 174 -4.15 -5.19 0.09
C MET A 174 -2.67 -5.52 0.24
N ALA A 175 -1.81 -4.97 -0.59
CA ALA A 175 -0.40 -5.34 -0.65
C ALA A 175 0.50 -4.11 -0.83
N THR A 176 1.70 -4.14 -0.24
CA THR A 176 2.80 -3.23 -0.59
C THR A 176 3.54 -3.73 -1.85
N ASP A 177 4.40 -2.91 -2.44
CA ASP A 177 5.12 -3.25 -3.67
C ASP A 177 6.06 -4.45 -3.47
N GLY A 178 6.61 -4.63 -2.27
CA GLY A 178 7.36 -5.80 -1.85
C GLY A 178 6.59 -7.13 -1.91
N VAL A 179 5.26 -7.09 -2.07
CA VAL A 179 4.43 -8.26 -2.37
C VAL A 179 3.88 -8.22 -3.79
N SER A 180 3.37 -7.07 -4.26
CA SER A 180 2.77 -6.97 -5.60
C SER A 180 3.79 -7.19 -6.73
N CYS A 181 5.08 -6.93 -6.49
CA CYS A 181 6.15 -7.27 -7.43
C CYS A 181 6.14 -8.76 -7.84
N GLY A 182 5.63 -9.67 -6.99
CA GLY A 182 5.43 -11.08 -7.35
C GLY A 182 4.49 -11.30 -8.55
N VAL A 183 3.50 -10.41 -8.70
CA VAL A 183 2.55 -10.36 -9.82
C VAL A 183 3.07 -9.46 -10.94
N ASP A 184 3.55 -8.26 -10.61
CA ASP A 184 3.79 -7.20 -11.58
C ASP A 184 5.14 -7.33 -12.29
N ASP A 185 6.21 -7.59 -11.54
CA ASP A 185 7.59 -7.56 -12.01
C ASP A 185 8.16 -8.98 -12.18
N TYR A 186 8.09 -9.78 -11.12
CA TYR A 186 8.68 -11.12 -11.07
C TYR A 186 7.85 -12.13 -11.87
N ARG A 187 6.53 -11.90 -11.97
CA ARG A 187 5.58 -12.77 -12.67
C ARG A 187 5.65 -14.22 -12.18
N ILE A 188 5.98 -14.40 -10.90
CA ILE A 188 5.97 -15.71 -10.23
C ILE A 188 4.53 -16.12 -9.90
N PHE A 189 3.64 -15.15 -9.77
CA PHE A 189 2.20 -15.33 -9.77
C PHE A 189 1.65 -14.81 -11.11
N PRO A 190 0.86 -15.61 -11.86
CA PRO A 190 0.32 -15.17 -13.15
C PRO A 190 -0.67 -14.00 -13.00
N ASP A 191 -1.45 -14.00 -11.92
CA ASP A 191 -2.43 -12.96 -11.58
C ASP A 191 -2.77 -12.99 -10.07
N TRP A 192 -3.67 -12.09 -9.65
CA TRP A 192 -4.14 -12.02 -8.27
C TRP A 192 -5.05 -13.20 -7.85
N ASN A 193 -5.64 -13.94 -8.79
CA ASN A 193 -6.41 -15.14 -8.45
C ASN A 193 -5.49 -16.25 -7.96
N ALA A 194 -4.30 -16.40 -8.58
CA ALA A 194 -3.27 -17.31 -8.09
C ALA A 194 -2.79 -16.92 -6.68
N VAL A 195 -2.65 -15.62 -6.40
CA VAL A 195 -2.32 -15.14 -5.04
C VAL A 195 -3.43 -15.52 -4.05
N LEU A 196 -4.70 -15.33 -4.40
CA LEU A 196 -5.83 -15.73 -3.56
C LEU A 196 -5.88 -17.25 -3.32
N GLU A 197 -5.56 -18.06 -4.33
CA GLU A 197 -5.48 -19.52 -4.21
C GLU A 197 -4.39 -19.94 -3.21
N ILE A 198 -3.21 -19.31 -3.27
CA ILE A 198 -2.12 -19.53 -2.32
C ILE A 198 -2.56 -19.15 -0.91
N ILE A 199 -3.16 -17.97 -0.72
CA ILE A 199 -3.67 -17.52 0.58
C ILE A 199 -4.70 -18.50 1.14
N THR A 200 -5.58 -19.02 0.28
CA THR A 200 -6.66 -19.92 0.70
C THR A 200 -6.14 -21.31 1.09
N THR A 201 -5.08 -21.78 0.43
CA THR A 201 -4.54 -23.14 0.64
C THR A 201 -3.40 -23.21 1.65
N ARG A 202 -2.55 -22.18 1.69
CA ARG A 202 -1.31 -22.13 2.48
C ARG A 202 -1.21 -20.94 3.44
N GLY A 203 -2.13 -19.97 3.36
CA GLY A 203 -2.13 -18.75 4.18
C GLY A 203 -1.31 -17.60 3.56
N PRO A 204 -1.43 -16.37 4.10
CA PRO A 204 -0.80 -15.19 3.54
C PRO A 204 0.74 -15.21 3.62
N GLU A 205 1.33 -15.81 4.66
CA GLU A 205 2.78 -15.97 4.79
C GLU A 205 3.42 -16.71 3.60
N ALA A 206 2.69 -17.66 3.00
CA ALA A 206 3.20 -18.41 1.86
C ALA A 206 3.43 -17.54 0.61
N VAL A 207 2.68 -16.45 0.46
CA VAL A 207 2.90 -15.47 -0.61
C VAL A 207 4.23 -14.75 -0.39
N LEU A 208 4.51 -14.32 0.84
CA LEU A 208 5.74 -13.65 1.22
C LEU A 208 6.95 -14.60 1.08
N ASP A 209 6.80 -15.86 1.47
CA ASP A 209 7.79 -16.92 1.27
C ASP A 209 8.16 -17.08 -0.21
N ASP A 210 7.17 -17.18 -1.09
CA ASP A 210 7.39 -17.39 -2.52
C ASP A 210 8.08 -16.16 -3.17
N VAL A 211 7.70 -14.94 -2.79
CA VAL A 211 8.39 -13.72 -3.25
C VAL A 211 9.84 -13.69 -2.74
N ARG A 212 10.08 -13.98 -1.46
CA ARG A 212 11.43 -14.00 -0.89
C ARG A 212 12.30 -15.10 -1.51
N ALA A 213 11.73 -16.26 -1.83
CA ALA A 213 12.43 -17.33 -2.53
C ALA A 213 12.83 -16.90 -3.96
N ALA A 214 11.96 -16.17 -4.66
CA ALA A 214 12.29 -15.59 -5.96
C ALA A 214 13.46 -14.60 -5.86
N GLU A 215 13.42 -13.68 -4.89
CA GLU A 215 14.51 -12.72 -4.65
C GLU A 215 15.85 -13.41 -4.36
N LEU A 216 15.86 -14.44 -3.50
CA LEU A 216 17.05 -15.23 -3.15
C LEU A 216 17.60 -16.04 -4.34
N SER A 217 16.74 -16.41 -5.29
CA SER A 217 17.15 -17.13 -6.51
C SER A 217 17.84 -16.23 -7.54
N ASP A 218 17.75 -14.90 -7.38
CA ASP A 218 18.32 -13.91 -8.29
C ASP A 218 19.09 -12.81 -7.51
N PRO A 219 20.17 -13.16 -6.78
CA PRO A 219 20.89 -12.22 -5.92
C PRO A 219 21.65 -11.14 -6.70
N ASP A 220 21.98 -11.42 -7.97
CA ASP A 220 22.68 -10.49 -8.87
C ASP A 220 21.72 -9.61 -9.70
N HIS A 221 20.40 -9.74 -9.48
CA HIS A 221 19.35 -9.00 -10.20
C HIS A 221 19.40 -9.16 -11.73
N LYS A 222 19.82 -10.35 -12.20
CA LYS A 222 19.98 -10.64 -13.62
C LYS A 222 18.66 -11.04 -14.26
N ARG A 223 17.83 -11.80 -13.54
CA ARG A 223 16.52 -12.23 -14.01
C ARG A 223 15.51 -11.09 -13.92
N TRP A 224 15.53 -10.35 -12.81
CA TRP A 224 14.66 -9.21 -12.57
C TRP A 224 15.48 -7.99 -12.13
N PRO A 225 15.80 -7.06 -13.04
CA PRO A 225 16.55 -5.85 -12.71
C PRO A 225 15.84 -5.02 -11.64
N ARG A 226 16.54 -4.72 -10.54
CA ARG A 226 16.00 -3.97 -9.40
C ARG A 226 17.12 -3.28 -8.61
N TYR A 227 16.76 -2.28 -7.80
CA TYR A 227 17.75 -1.52 -7.00
C TYR A 227 18.11 -2.19 -5.68
N LYS A 228 17.19 -2.96 -5.08
CA LYS A 228 17.34 -3.66 -3.81
C LYS A 228 17.00 -5.13 -3.98
N THR A 229 17.73 -6.01 -3.28
CA THR A 229 17.47 -7.47 -3.34
C THR A 229 16.17 -7.83 -2.63
N HIS A 230 15.92 -7.21 -1.47
CA HIS A 230 14.78 -7.46 -0.61
C HIS A 230 14.09 -6.16 -0.28
N ASP A 231 12.77 -6.19 -0.33
CA ASP A 231 11.92 -5.16 0.24
C ASP A 231 11.30 -5.58 1.58
N ASP A 232 10.72 -4.61 2.28
CA ASP A 232 9.69 -4.87 3.28
C ASP A 232 8.45 -5.42 2.56
N GLN A 233 7.72 -6.33 3.21
CA GLN A 233 6.54 -6.96 2.66
C GLN A 233 5.40 -6.82 3.65
N ALA A 234 4.26 -6.30 3.19
CA ALA A 234 3.03 -6.25 3.97
C ALA A 234 1.85 -6.67 3.10
N LEU A 235 1.05 -7.58 3.64
CA LEU A 235 -0.13 -8.15 3.01
C LEU A 235 -1.27 -8.20 4.02
N ALA A 236 -2.41 -7.60 3.68
CA ALA A 236 -3.65 -7.73 4.44
C ALA A 236 -4.71 -8.46 3.62
N VAL A 237 -5.41 -9.39 4.26
CA VAL A 237 -6.49 -10.18 3.67
C VAL A 237 -7.74 -9.95 4.50
N ILE A 238 -8.78 -9.40 3.87
CA ILE A 238 -10.07 -9.11 4.48
C ILE A 238 -11.08 -10.08 3.90
N ARG A 239 -11.64 -10.96 4.73
CA ARG A 239 -12.76 -11.82 4.35
C ARG A 239 -14.04 -11.18 4.82
N LEU A 240 -14.82 -10.70 3.85
CA LEU A 240 -16.13 -10.10 4.11
C LEU A 240 -17.14 -11.24 4.09
N GLU A 241 -17.51 -11.72 5.27
CA GLU A 241 -18.64 -12.65 5.41
C GLU A 241 -19.90 -11.96 4.87
N ASN A 242 -20.66 -12.69 4.06
CA ASN A 242 -22.03 -12.34 3.69
C ASN A 242 -23.00 -12.82 4.78
#